data_AF-A0AAD4ETW8-F1
#
_entry.id   AF-A0AAD4ETW8-F1
#
_cell.length_a   1.000
_cell.length_b   1.000
_cell.length_c   1.000
_cell.angle_alpha   90.00
_cell.angle_beta   90.00
_cell.angle_gamma   90.00
#
_symmetry.space_group_name_H-M   'P 1'
#
loop_
_entity.id
_entity.type
_entity.pdbx_description
1 polymer ?
#
loop_
_entity_poly.entity_id
_entity_poly.type
_entity_poly.pdbx_seq_one_letter_code
_entity_poly.pdbx_strand_id
1 'polypeptide(L)'
;MELALTFGSLGDIIAICQLCVQLSRALGSGCQAVAGSAKEYQDLLYLTELDRATKTVVEECAALIEGALQHFGTRYHGSLQTEGSGSKCRDAYKKIEWALREKERLLELREKLQRNTERLTLLNGLAARKSARVDNATMLARIDEVQRLVSAEASCREEMLRLLKGQHDIANRQADQLKAVNDQLVACSRSNSDVLASVKQSLAAVVEIKELLAQIAKREYTLEDEVTGKDLDQTLPPALSLRRGMKLNMSMIFAVDVQRSRTCPRCHTDNMVPDNRTIPWEQMAARGLEHMIEPVFREFRWIHLTFFVFDFFLYRSRETEHGGFR
;
A
#
# COMPACT_ATOMS: atom_id res chain seq x y z
N MET A 1 38.99 81.30 11.54
CA MET A 1 38.54 81.24 10.13
C MET A 1 38.91 79.86 9.66
N GLU A 2 37.95 78.95 9.70
CA GLU A 2 38.15 77.53 9.38
C GLU A 2 38.68 77.41 7.95
N LEU A 3 39.70 76.55 7.78
CA LEU A 3 40.21 76.11 6.49
C LEU A 3 39.08 75.40 5.74
N ALA A 4 38.26 76.16 5.03
CA ALA A 4 37.36 75.60 4.05
C ALA A 4 38.20 75.16 2.84
N LEU A 5 38.78 73.95 2.94
CA LEU A 5 38.85 73.07 1.77
C LEU A 5 37.48 73.20 1.11
N THR A 6 37.45 73.76 -0.10
CA THR A 6 36.19 74.07 -0.76
C THR A 6 35.34 72.80 -0.74
N PHE A 7 34.10 72.91 -0.23
CA PHE A 7 33.19 71.79 0.06
C PHE A 7 33.10 70.74 -1.07
N GLY A 8 33.38 71.11 -2.32
CA GLY A 8 33.49 70.18 -3.45
C GLY A 8 34.66 69.20 -3.37
N SER A 9 35.87 69.64 -3.00
CA SER A 9 37.06 68.76 -2.91
C SER A 9 36.95 67.71 -1.80
N LEU A 10 36.33 68.06 -0.67
CA LEU A 10 36.02 67.13 0.41
C LEU A 10 34.98 66.10 -0.03
N GLY A 11 33.98 66.53 -0.80
CA GLY A 11 32.98 65.65 -1.41
C GLY A 11 33.60 64.59 -2.32
N ASP A 12 34.55 64.98 -3.17
CA ASP A 12 35.24 64.05 -4.08
C ASP A 12 36.07 63.02 -3.31
N ILE A 13 36.75 63.43 -2.22
CA ILE A 13 37.50 62.50 -1.35
C ILE A 13 36.55 61.50 -0.67
N ILE A 14 35.41 61.97 -0.15
CA ILE A 14 34.40 61.09 0.48
C ILE A 14 33.85 60.10 -0.57
N ALA A 15 33.56 60.56 -1.78
CA ALA A 15 33.08 59.73 -2.87
C ALA A 15 34.09 58.63 -3.25
N ILE A 16 35.38 58.98 -3.35
CA ILE A 16 36.47 58.02 -3.58
C ILE A 16 36.50 56.98 -2.46
N CYS A 17 36.47 57.39 -1.20
CA CYS A 17 36.47 56.44 -0.07
C CYS A 17 35.26 55.49 -0.10
N GLN A 18 34.06 56.01 -0.41
CA GLN A 18 32.85 55.20 -0.53
C GLN A 18 32.95 54.18 -1.68
N LEU A 19 33.46 54.61 -2.84
CA LEU A 19 33.68 53.75 -3.99
C LEU A 19 34.70 52.65 -3.68
N CYS A 20 35.80 52.97 -2.99
CA CYS A 20 36.79 51.99 -2.56
C CYS A 20 36.16 50.91 -1.67
N VAL A 21 35.36 51.30 -0.67
CA VAL A 21 34.68 50.35 0.22
C VAL A 21 33.69 49.47 -0.52
N GLN A 22 32.92 50.02 -1.45
CA GLN A 22 32.00 49.25 -2.28
C GLN A 22 32.76 48.25 -3.16
N LEU A 23 33.87 48.67 -3.74
CA LEU A 23 34.67 47.82 -4.60
C LEU A 23 35.34 46.68 -3.83
N SER A 24 35.91 46.97 -2.67
CA SER A 24 36.51 45.96 -1.80
C SER A 24 35.49 44.89 -1.38
N ARG A 25 34.23 45.28 -1.17
CA ARG A 25 33.15 44.32 -0.90
C ARG A 25 32.81 43.47 -2.12
N ALA A 26 32.71 44.08 -3.30
CA ALA A 26 32.41 43.37 -4.54
C ALA A 26 33.52 42.40 -4.97
N LEU A 27 34.78 42.74 -4.69
CA LEU A 27 35.94 41.87 -4.95
C LEU A 27 36.11 40.81 -3.85
N GLY A 28 35.91 41.18 -2.59
CA GLY A 28 36.05 40.28 -1.43
C GLY A 28 35.02 39.14 -1.41
N SER A 29 33.79 39.37 -1.89
CA SER A 29 32.77 38.32 -2.02
C SER A 29 33.09 37.30 -3.11
N GLY A 30 33.92 37.65 -4.10
CA GLY A 30 34.26 36.78 -5.23
C GLY A 30 35.44 35.83 -4.98
N CYS A 31 36.27 36.08 -3.97
CA CYS A 31 37.52 35.32 -3.74
C CYS A 31 37.34 34.08 -2.85
N GLN A 32 36.17 33.90 -2.23
CA GLN A 32 35.95 32.88 -1.21
C GLN A 32 35.00 31.78 -1.68
N ALA A 33 35.22 31.24 -2.88
CA ALA A 33 34.52 30.03 -3.32
C ALA A 33 35.21 29.35 -4.52
N VAL A 34 35.72 28.14 -4.25
CA VAL A 34 35.61 26.97 -5.13
C VAL A 34 36.73 26.73 -6.15
N ALA A 35 37.16 25.47 -6.15
CA ALA A 35 38.17 24.87 -6.99
C ALA A 35 37.51 24.05 -8.11
N GLY A 36 37.92 24.27 -9.36
CA GLY A 36 38.02 23.18 -10.34
C GLY A 36 37.46 23.41 -11.76
N SER A 37 37.77 24.51 -12.46
CA SER A 37 37.56 24.59 -13.92
C SER A 37 38.47 25.60 -14.63
N ALA A 38 38.91 25.30 -15.87
CA ALA A 38 39.73 26.19 -16.70
C ALA A 38 39.07 27.56 -17.00
N LYS A 39 37.73 27.61 -16.95
CA LYS A 39 36.95 28.86 -17.08
C LYS A 39 37.02 29.72 -15.81
N GLU A 40 37.19 29.08 -14.64
CA GLU A 40 37.38 29.77 -13.36
C GLU A 40 38.76 30.42 -13.29
N TYR A 41 39.79 29.84 -13.92
CA TYR A 41 41.13 30.46 -14.00
C TYR A 41 41.11 31.79 -14.75
N GLN A 42 40.32 31.89 -15.84
CA GLN A 42 40.14 33.15 -16.57
C GLN A 42 39.38 34.19 -15.74
N ASP A 43 38.41 33.74 -14.95
CA ASP A 43 37.62 34.62 -14.08
C ASP A 43 38.44 35.13 -12.88
N LEU A 44 39.30 34.28 -12.32
CA LEU A 44 40.25 34.63 -11.27
C LEU A 44 41.29 35.62 -11.78
N LEU A 45 41.82 35.40 -12.98
CA LEU A 45 42.76 36.33 -13.64
C LEU A 45 42.10 37.69 -13.89
N TYR A 46 40.86 37.71 -14.39
CA TYR A 46 40.14 38.96 -14.65
C TYR A 46 39.84 39.74 -13.36
N LEU A 47 39.43 39.06 -12.27
CA LEU A 47 39.23 39.68 -10.96
C LEU A 47 40.55 40.21 -10.37
N THR A 48 41.64 39.48 -10.55
CA THR A 48 42.98 39.92 -10.11
C THR A 48 43.45 41.16 -10.87
N GLU A 49 43.21 41.22 -12.18
CA GLU A 49 43.50 42.41 -12.99
C GLU A 49 42.63 43.61 -12.59
N LEU A 50 41.36 43.37 -12.24
CA LEU A 50 40.45 44.42 -11.77
C LEU A 50 40.84 44.96 -10.39
N ASP A 51 41.25 44.08 -9.47
CA ASP A 51 41.79 44.45 -8.15
C ASP A 51 43.08 45.26 -8.30
N ARG A 52 44.01 44.80 -9.15
CA ARG A 52 45.25 45.50 -9.47
C ARG A 52 44.98 46.90 -10.04
N ALA A 53 44.11 47.01 -11.04
CA ALA A 53 43.75 48.29 -11.64
C ALA A 53 43.11 49.24 -10.62
N THR A 54 42.27 48.73 -9.72
CA THR A 54 41.68 49.52 -8.65
C THR A 54 42.75 50.04 -7.70
N LYS A 55 43.62 49.15 -7.21
CA LYS A 55 44.69 49.49 -6.29
C LYS A 55 45.55 50.62 -6.85
N THR A 56 45.90 50.54 -8.13
CA THR A 56 46.61 51.61 -8.83
C THR A 56 45.85 52.95 -8.81
N VAL A 57 44.55 52.97 -9.11
CA VAL A 57 43.76 54.22 -9.07
C VAL A 57 43.66 54.79 -7.66
N VAL A 58 43.56 53.94 -6.64
CA VAL A 58 43.52 54.36 -5.23
C VAL A 58 44.87 54.92 -4.78
N GLU A 59 45.97 54.26 -5.14
CA GLU A 59 47.33 54.73 -4.87
C GLU A 59 47.61 56.07 -5.57
N GLU A 60 47.16 56.25 -6.81
CA GLU A 60 47.22 57.53 -7.53
C GLU A 60 46.43 58.63 -6.80
N CYS A 61 45.23 58.33 -6.29
CA CYS A 61 44.45 59.30 -5.48
C CYS A 61 45.17 59.67 -4.19
N ALA A 62 45.70 58.67 -3.47
CA ALA A 62 46.43 58.88 -2.23
C ALA A 62 47.65 59.77 -2.45
N ALA A 63 48.45 59.49 -3.48
CA ALA A 63 49.63 60.28 -3.83
C ALA A 63 49.29 61.73 -4.20
N LEU A 64 48.19 61.95 -4.94
CA LEU A 64 47.70 63.30 -5.28
C LEU A 64 47.29 64.10 -4.03
N ILE A 65 46.58 63.46 -3.10
CA ILE A 65 46.13 64.09 -1.85
C ILE A 65 47.32 64.37 -0.93
N GLU A 66 48.21 63.39 -0.73
CA GLU A 66 49.41 63.55 0.09
C GLU A 66 50.32 64.64 -0.46
N GLY A 67 50.56 64.67 -1.78
CA GLY A 67 51.37 65.70 -2.42
C GLY A 67 50.79 67.10 -2.23
N ALA A 68 49.46 67.25 -2.33
CA ALA A 68 48.78 68.51 -2.07
C ALA A 68 48.91 68.92 -0.59
N LEU A 69 48.65 68.00 0.35
CA LEU A 69 48.75 68.26 1.78
C LEU A 69 50.17 68.63 2.23
N GLN A 70 51.20 67.93 1.73
CA GLN A 70 52.60 68.26 1.99
C GLN A 70 52.97 69.65 1.45
N HIS A 71 52.50 70.00 0.25
CA HIS A 71 52.71 71.33 -0.32
C HIS A 71 52.08 72.43 0.54
N PHE A 72 50.84 72.23 1.00
CA PHE A 72 50.14 73.19 1.84
C PHE A 72 50.78 73.31 3.23
N GLY A 73 51.16 72.18 3.83
CA GLY A 73 51.84 72.15 5.12
C GLY A 73 53.17 72.91 5.08
N THR A 74 54.05 72.58 4.15
CA THR A 74 55.37 73.24 4.07
C THR A 74 55.29 74.75 3.81
N ARG A 75 54.32 75.22 3.02
CA ARG A 75 54.23 76.62 2.59
C ARG A 75 53.43 77.52 3.54
N TYR A 76 52.41 76.97 4.20
CA TYR A 76 51.40 77.75 4.92
C TYR A 76 51.23 77.39 6.40
N HIS A 77 51.87 76.33 6.90
CA HIS A 77 51.67 75.87 8.28
C HIS A 77 51.94 76.96 9.33
N GLY A 78 53.02 77.75 9.21
CA GLY A 78 53.31 78.85 10.14
C GLY A 78 52.38 80.08 10.03
N SER A 79 51.66 80.24 8.92
CA SER A 79 50.73 81.38 8.69
C SER A 79 49.26 81.03 8.93
N LEU A 80 48.93 79.74 9.05
CA LEU A 80 47.58 79.23 9.25
C LEU A 80 47.34 78.66 10.66
N GLN A 81 48.36 78.62 11.53
CA GLN A 81 48.19 78.31 12.94
C GLN A 81 47.35 79.38 13.66
N THR A 82 46.63 78.98 14.71
CA THR A 82 45.68 79.80 15.47
C THR A 82 46.32 81.06 16.08
N GLU A 83 47.64 81.04 16.32
CA GLU A 83 48.43 82.16 16.84
C GLU A 83 49.05 83.06 15.74
N GLY A 84 49.01 82.62 14.48
CA GLY A 84 49.64 83.30 13.33
C GLY A 84 51.17 83.23 13.36
N SER A 85 51.83 83.77 12.32
CA SER A 85 53.30 83.76 12.23
C SER A 85 53.98 84.83 13.09
N GLY A 86 53.22 85.52 13.95
CA GLY A 86 53.63 86.72 14.69
C GLY A 86 53.59 88.03 13.87
N SER A 87 53.34 87.98 12.55
CA SER A 87 53.32 89.17 11.68
C SER A 87 51.99 89.32 10.90
N LYS A 88 51.07 90.13 11.44
CA LYS A 88 49.69 90.27 10.94
C LYS A 88 49.60 90.66 9.45
N CYS A 89 50.48 91.54 8.96
CA CYS A 89 50.50 91.95 7.55
C CYS A 89 50.99 90.82 6.62
N ARG A 90 51.95 90.00 7.07
CA ARG A 90 52.47 88.86 6.31
C ARG A 90 51.42 87.76 6.21
N ASP A 91 50.67 87.54 7.29
CA ASP A 91 49.58 86.57 7.32
C ASP A 91 48.39 87.03 6.45
N ALA A 92 48.09 88.33 6.39
CA ALA A 92 47.10 88.89 5.46
C ALA A 92 47.54 88.74 3.99
N TYR A 93 48.81 89.03 3.67
CA TYR A 93 49.37 88.83 2.34
C TYR A 93 49.35 87.34 1.92
N LYS A 94 49.76 86.43 2.81
CA LYS A 94 49.71 84.97 2.58
C LYS A 94 48.29 84.45 2.36
N LYS A 95 47.29 85.02 3.04
CA LYS A 95 45.87 84.69 2.83
C LYS A 95 45.37 85.17 1.46
N ILE A 96 45.79 86.35 1.01
CA ILE A 96 45.48 86.86 -0.33
C ILE A 96 46.21 86.06 -1.41
N GLU A 97 47.48 85.70 -1.19
CA GLU A 97 48.27 84.83 -2.07
C GLU A 97 47.65 83.43 -2.18
N TRP A 98 47.17 82.86 -1.08
CA TRP A 98 46.43 81.60 -1.06
C TRP A 98 45.14 81.69 -1.90
N ALA A 99 44.36 82.77 -1.72
CA ALA A 99 43.11 82.98 -2.44
C ALA A 99 43.29 83.18 -3.95
N LEU A 100 44.39 83.79 -4.39
CA LEU A 100 44.66 84.10 -5.80
C LEU A 100 45.45 83.00 -6.52
N ARG A 101 46.45 82.40 -5.88
CA ARG A 101 47.45 81.55 -6.54
C ARG A 101 47.20 80.05 -6.36
N GLU A 102 46.61 79.66 -5.23
CA GLU A 102 46.37 78.25 -4.92
C GLU A 102 45.08 77.71 -5.55
N LYS A 103 44.22 78.61 -6.05
CA LYS A 103 42.96 78.27 -6.71
C LYS A 103 43.15 77.38 -7.95
N GLU A 104 44.15 77.68 -8.80
CA GLU A 104 44.43 76.88 -10.00
C GLU A 104 44.90 75.47 -9.66
N ARG A 105 45.75 75.32 -8.64
CA ARG A 105 46.21 74.00 -8.16
C ARG A 105 45.11 73.19 -7.52
N LEU A 106 44.21 73.83 -6.78
CA LEU A 106 43.02 73.18 -6.24
C LEU A 106 42.06 72.74 -7.35
N LEU A 107 41.92 73.52 -8.42
CA LEU A 107 41.14 73.14 -9.60
C LEU A 107 41.78 71.95 -10.31
N GLU A 108 43.10 71.96 -10.52
CA GLU A 108 43.82 70.84 -11.15
C GLU A 108 43.75 69.56 -10.30
N LEU A 109 43.92 69.67 -8.97
CA LEU A 109 43.74 68.55 -8.05
C LEU A 109 42.32 67.99 -8.13
N ARG A 110 41.31 68.86 -8.13
CA ARG A 110 39.92 68.48 -8.24
C ARG A 110 39.65 67.73 -9.54
N GLU A 111 40.13 68.25 -10.66
CA GLU A 111 39.94 67.62 -11.97
C GLU A 111 40.58 66.22 -12.01
N LYS A 112 41.77 66.05 -11.40
CA LYS A 112 42.42 64.74 -11.30
C LYS A 112 41.67 63.77 -10.39
N LEU A 113 41.18 64.24 -9.24
CA LEU A 113 40.35 63.43 -8.33
C LEU A 113 39.02 63.03 -8.98
N GLN A 114 38.40 63.95 -9.71
CA GLN A 114 37.17 63.66 -10.46
C GLN A 114 37.42 62.59 -11.53
N ARG A 115 38.48 62.71 -12.33
CA ARG A 115 38.87 61.69 -13.30
C ARG A 115 39.10 60.31 -12.67
N ASN A 116 39.73 60.26 -11.50
CA ASN A 116 39.93 59.00 -10.79
C ASN A 116 38.62 58.45 -10.19
N THR A 117 37.72 59.31 -9.75
CA THR A 117 36.37 58.93 -9.29
C THR A 117 35.57 58.28 -10.43
N GLU A 118 35.64 58.85 -11.64
CA GLU A 118 35.03 58.28 -12.84
C GLU A 118 35.62 56.90 -13.19
N ARG A 119 36.95 56.75 -13.11
CA ARG A 119 37.64 55.47 -13.30
C ARG A 119 37.18 54.42 -12.28
N LEU A 120 37.14 54.76 -11.00
CA LEU A 120 36.67 53.86 -9.94
C LEU A 120 35.20 53.46 -10.13
N THR A 121 34.35 54.39 -10.56
CA THR A 121 32.93 54.11 -10.84
C THR A 121 32.78 53.08 -11.96
N LEU A 122 33.58 53.19 -13.02
CA LEU A 122 33.59 52.22 -14.12
C LEU A 122 34.10 50.84 -13.66
N LEU A 123 35.19 50.80 -12.88
CA LEU A 123 35.71 49.55 -12.30
C LEU A 123 34.67 48.87 -11.40
N ASN A 124 33.91 49.65 -10.62
CA ASN A 124 32.82 49.14 -9.79
C ASN A 124 31.68 48.52 -10.61
N GLY A 125 31.29 49.16 -11.72
CA GLY A 125 30.32 48.60 -12.65
C GLY A 125 30.77 47.27 -13.27
N LEU A 126 32.07 47.13 -13.57
CA LEU A 126 32.65 45.89 -14.08
C LEU A 126 32.66 44.79 -13.01
N ALA A 127 33.09 45.11 -11.79
CA ALA A 127 33.11 44.19 -10.66
C ALA A 127 31.71 43.65 -10.35
N ALA A 128 30.72 44.53 -10.24
CA ALA A 128 29.33 44.17 -9.94
C ALA A 128 28.72 43.25 -11.01
N ARG A 129 28.95 43.55 -12.30
CA ARG A 129 28.49 42.68 -13.40
C ARG A 129 29.13 41.31 -13.37
N LYS A 130 30.41 41.22 -12.99
CA LYS A 130 31.11 39.94 -12.93
C LYS A 130 30.63 39.10 -11.75
N SER A 131 30.48 39.70 -10.57
CA SER A 131 29.89 39.03 -9.39
C SER A 131 28.55 38.41 -9.73
N ALA A 132 27.63 39.19 -10.32
CA ALA A 132 26.31 38.69 -10.70
C ALA A 132 26.35 37.50 -11.69
N ARG A 133 27.34 37.46 -12.61
CA ARG A 133 27.49 36.33 -13.53
C ARG A 133 27.98 35.07 -12.82
N VAL A 134 28.91 35.21 -11.88
CA VAL A 134 29.41 34.09 -11.07
C VAL A 134 28.28 33.52 -10.20
N ASP A 135 27.53 34.39 -9.52
CA ASP A 135 26.39 34.00 -8.69
C ASP A 135 25.32 33.25 -9.52
N ASN A 136 25.01 33.76 -10.72
CA ASN A 136 24.06 33.10 -11.63
C ASN A 136 24.58 31.73 -12.11
N ALA A 137 25.87 31.60 -12.43
CA ALA A 137 26.45 30.33 -12.84
C ALA A 137 26.39 29.29 -11.71
N THR A 138 26.70 29.70 -10.48
CA THR A 138 26.57 28.84 -9.30
C THR A 138 25.12 28.43 -9.05
N MET A 139 24.16 29.35 -9.18
CA MET A 139 22.74 29.04 -9.05
C MET A 139 22.28 28.03 -10.11
N LEU A 140 22.67 28.19 -11.38
CA LEU A 140 22.34 27.24 -12.44
C LEU A 140 22.93 25.84 -12.15
N ALA A 141 24.19 25.75 -11.72
CA ALA A 141 24.79 24.48 -11.34
C ALA A 141 24.05 23.80 -10.17
N ARG A 142 23.58 24.58 -9.19
CA ARG A 142 22.76 24.06 -8.09
C ARG A 142 21.38 23.60 -8.56
N ILE A 143 20.76 24.32 -9.49
CA ILE A 143 19.47 23.92 -10.09
C ILE A 143 19.62 22.60 -10.83
N ASP A 144 20.67 22.44 -11.65
CA ASP A 144 20.94 21.20 -12.37
C ASP A 144 21.14 20.02 -11.41
N GLU A 145 21.89 20.21 -10.31
CA GLU A 145 22.09 19.16 -9.32
C GLU A 145 20.79 18.79 -8.59
N VAL A 146 19.97 19.78 -8.19
CA VAL A 146 18.65 19.51 -7.60
C VAL A 146 17.76 18.76 -8.58
N GLN A 147 17.76 19.15 -9.86
CA GLN A 147 16.96 18.48 -10.88
C GLN A 147 17.40 17.02 -11.09
N ARG A 148 18.72 16.76 -11.04
CA ARG A 148 19.27 15.40 -11.11
C ARG A 148 18.84 14.54 -9.91
N LEU A 149 18.93 15.10 -8.70
CA LEU A 149 18.51 14.41 -7.47
C LEU A 149 17.01 14.10 -7.47
N VAL A 150 16.17 15.07 -7.85
CA VAL A 150 14.71 14.89 -7.94
C VAL A 150 14.37 13.80 -8.96
N SER A 151 15.03 13.78 -10.11
CA SER A 151 14.81 12.77 -11.15
C SER A 151 15.22 11.37 -10.67
N ALA A 152 16.34 11.25 -9.95
CA ALA A 152 16.78 9.99 -9.37
C ALA A 152 15.81 9.47 -8.29
N GLU A 153 15.32 10.37 -7.43
CA GLU A 153 14.35 10.02 -6.39
C GLU A 153 13.00 9.61 -6.99
N ALA A 154 12.54 10.30 -8.04
CA ALA A 154 11.33 9.93 -8.77
C ALA A 154 11.42 8.53 -9.37
N SER A 155 12.54 8.22 -10.03
CA SER A 155 12.81 6.89 -10.60
C SER A 155 12.80 5.80 -9.52
N CYS A 156 13.50 6.03 -8.40
CA CYS A 156 13.53 5.10 -7.27
C CYS A 156 12.13 4.88 -6.67
N ARG A 157 11.34 5.95 -6.52
CA ARG A 157 9.96 5.88 -6.02
C ARG A 157 9.05 5.07 -6.95
N GLU A 158 9.20 5.22 -8.26
CA GLU A 158 8.45 4.43 -9.24
C GLU A 158 8.78 2.94 -9.16
N GLU A 159 10.06 2.59 -8.99
CA GLU A 159 10.49 1.19 -8.84
C GLU A 159 9.93 0.56 -7.56
N MET A 160 9.96 1.29 -6.44
CA MET A 160 9.33 0.85 -5.19
C MET A 160 7.84 0.61 -5.36
N LEU A 161 7.13 1.52 -6.04
CA LEU A 161 5.70 1.35 -6.32
C LEU A 161 5.42 0.13 -7.22
N ARG A 162 6.28 -0.15 -8.20
CA ARG A 162 6.17 -1.38 -9.02
C ARG A 162 6.33 -2.63 -8.17
N LEU A 163 7.31 -2.66 -7.26
CA LEU A 163 7.52 -3.79 -6.34
C LEU A 163 6.33 -4.00 -5.41
N LEU A 164 5.80 -2.94 -4.80
CA LEU A 164 4.64 -3.03 -3.91
C LEU A 164 3.39 -3.50 -4.64
N LYS A 165 3.15 -3.03 -5.88
CA LYS A 165 2.06 -3.55 -6.72
C LYS A 165 2.23 -5.04 -7.01
N GLY A 166 3.43 -5.48 -7.38
CA GLY A 166 3.71 -6.90 -7.60
C GLY A 166 3.48 -7.76 -6.36
N GLN A 167 3.88 -7.30 -5.18
CA GLN A 167 3.61 -7.98 -3.91
C GLN A 167 2.11 -8.03 -3.60
N HIS A 168 1.39 -6.94 -3.83
CA HIS A 168 -0.06 -6.89 -3.63
C HIS A 168 -0.79 -7.88 -4.55
N ASP A 169 -0.40 -7.97 -5.82
CA ASP A 169 -0.97 -8.94 -6.76
C ASP A 169 -0.70 -10.38 -6.35
N ILE A 170 0.50 -10.68 -5.83
CA ILE A 170 0.83 -12.01 -5.30
C ILE A 170 -0.02 -12.32 -4.07
N ALA A 171 -0.15 -11.37 -3.13
CA ALA A 171 -0.95 -11.55 -1.93
C ALA A 171 -2.44 -11.77 -2.25
N ASN A 172 -2.98 -11.04 -3.23
CA ASN A 172 -4.35 -11.24 -3.70
C ASN A 172 -4.55 -12.64 -4.31
N ARG A 173 -3.60 -13.11 -5.13
CA ARG A 173 -3.67 -14.49 -5.67
C ARG A 173 -3.62 -15.54 -4.56
N GLN A 174 -2.82 -15.33 -3.52
CA GLN A 174 -2.79 -16.23 -2.37
C GLN A 174 -4.13 -16.23 -1.60
N ALA A 175 -4.75 -15.07 -1.44
CA ALA A 175 -6.07 -14.95 -0.82
C ALA A 175 -7.14 -15.69 -1.64
N ASP A 176 -7.13 -15.55 -2.97
CA ASP A 176 -8.04 -16.27 -3.87
C ASP A 176 -7.84 -17.79 -3.81
N GLN A 177 -6.57 -18.24 -3.75
CA GLN A 177 -6.25 -19.66 -3.57
C GLN A 177 -6.76 -20.21 -2.23
N LEU A 178 -6.54 -19.47 -1.14
CA LEU A 178 -7.06 -19.85 0.19
C LEU A 178 -8.58 -19.94 0.20
N LYS A 179 -9.26 -19.01 -0.47
CA LYS A 179 -10.72 -19.04 -0.62
C LYS A 179 -11.18 -20.28 -1.39
N ALA A 180 -10.53 -20.60 -2.51
CA ALA A 180 -10.85 -21.80 -3.28
C ALA A 180 -10.67 -23.10 -2.48
N VAL A 181 -9.57 -23.20 -1.71
CA VAL A 181 -9.33 -24.35 -0.81
C VAL A 181 -10.39 -24.43 0.29
N ASN A 182 -10.77 -23.29 0.88
CA ASN A 182 -11.83 -23.24 1.87
C ASN A 182 -13.18 -23.70 1.30
N ASP A 183 -13.53 -23.26 0.09
CA ASP A 183 -14.77 -23.68 -0.58
C ASP A 183 -14.78 -25.19 -0.85
N GLN A 184 -13.64 -25.76 -1.24
CA GLN A 184 -13.48 -27.22 -1.38
C GLN A 184 -13.63 -27.95 -0.04
N LEU A 185 -13.06 -27.42 1.04
CA LEU A 185 -13.19 -28.01 2.37
C LEU A 185 -14.64 -28.01 2.85
N VAL A 186 -15.37 -26.92 2.62
CA VAL A 186 -16.82 -26.84 2.94
C VAL A 186 -17.61 -27.85 2.12
N ALA A 187 -17.33 -28.00 0.83
CA ALA A 187 -17.99 -29.00 -0.02
C ALA A 187 -17.71 -30.44 0.44
N CYS A 188 -16.45 -30.74 0.78
CA CYS A 188 -16.04 -32.04 1.32
C CYS A 188 -16.73 -32.32 2.67
N SER A 189 -16.79 -31.32 3.57
CA SER A 189 -17.48 -31.46 4.86
C SER A 189 -18.97 -31.75 4.68
N ARG A 190 -19.63 -31.13 3.70
CA ARG A 190 -21.05 -31.42 3.38
C ARG A 190 -21.22 -32.84 2.89
N SER A 191 -20.39 -33.27 1.94
CA SER A 191 -20.42 -34.65 1.43
C SER A 191 -20.21 -35.68 2.55
N ASN A 192 -19.26 -35.45 3.45
CA ASN A 192 -19.04 -36.32 4.61
C ASN A 192 -20.25 -36.35 5.54
N SER A 193 -20.90 -35.21 5.77
CA SER A 193 -22.15 -35.13 6.54
C SER A 193 -23.27 -35.95 5.90
N ASP A 194 -23.41 -35.88 4.57
CA ASP A 194 -24.42 -36.63 3.83
C ASP A 194 -24.16 -38.15 3.90
N VAL A 195 -22.89 -38.56 3.78
CA VAL A 195 -22.48 -39.96 3.97
C VAL A 195 -22.79 -40.43 5.38
N LEU A 196 -22.46 -39.65 6.42
CA LEU A 196 -22.78 -40.00 7.80
C LEU A 196 -24.30 -40.10 8.04
N ALA A 197 -25.09 -39.21 7.44
CA ALA A 197 -26.55 -39.28 7.50
C ALA A 197 -27.08 -40.56 6.85
N SER A 198 -26.54 -40.96 5.70
CA SER A 198 -26.87 -42.21 5.02
C SER A 198 -26.52 -43.42 5.87
N VAL A 199 -25.29 -43.48 6.41
CA VAL A 199 -24.85 -44.56 7.31
C VAL A 199 -25.74 -44.67 8.55
N LYS A 200 -26.12 -43.53 9.14
CA LYS A 200 -27.05 -43.50 10.28
C LYS A 200 -28.41 -44.09 9.92
N GLN A 201 -28.94 -43.78 8.73
CA GLN A 201 -30.20 -44.34 8.24
C GLN A 201 -30.09 -45.84 8.00
N SER A 202 -29.01 -46.31 7.35
CA SER A 202 -28.78 -47.75 7.14
C SER A 202 -28.64 -48.50 8.46
N LEU A 203 -27.92 -47.95 9.44
CA LEU A 203 -27.77 -48.58 10.75
C LEU A 203 -29.11 -48.65 11.49
N ALA A 204 -29.94 -47.62 11.42
CA ALA A 204 -31.28 -47.65 11.99
C ALA A 204 -32.13 -48.77 11.37
N ALA A 205 -32.10 -48.91 10.05
CA ALA A 205 -32.77 -50.01 9.35
C ALA A 205 -32.24 -51.39 9.78
N VAL A 206 -30.92 -51.55 9.96
CA VAL A 206 -30.33 -52.81 10.47
C VAL A 206 -30.80 -53.13 11.89
N VAL A 207 -30.95 -52.12 12.76
CA VAL A 207 -31.49 -52.31 14.11
C VAL A 207 -32.95 -52.75 14.04
N GLU A 208 -33.78 -52.13 13.20
CA GLU A 208 -35.17 -52.55 12.98
C GLU A 208 -35.25 -54.00 12.50
N ILE A 209 -34.43 -54.38 11.52
CA ILE A 209 -34.33 -55.77 11.01
C ILE A 209 -33.97 -56.73 12.15
N LYS A 210 -33.00 -56.37 12.99
CA LYS A 210 -32.62 -57.19 14.15
C LYS A 210 -33.78 -57.39 15.12
N GLU A 211 -34.56 -56.34 15.40
CA GLU A 211 -35.74 -56.40 16.26
C GLU A 211 -36.82 -57.30 15.66
N LEU A 212 -37.09 -57.18 14.36
CA LEU A 212 -38.03 -58.06 13.64
C LEU A 212 -37.60 -59.53 13.69
N LEU A 213 -36.31 -59.82 13.45
CA LEU A 213 -35.79 -61.20 13.55
C LEU A 213 -35.93 -61.78 14.96
N ALA A 214 -35.77 -60.96 16.00
CA ALA A 214 -35.97 -61.38 17.38
C ALA A 214 -37.44 -61.73 17.68
N GLN A 215 -38.41 -61.02 17.09
CA GLN A 215 -39.85 -61.33 17.20
C GLN A 215 -40.20 -62.65 16.49
N ILE A 216 -39.66 -62.87 15.29
CA ILE A 216 -39.83 -64.14 14.55
C ILE A 216 -39.29 -65.31 15.38
N ALA A 217 -38.10 -65.17 15.97
CA ALA A 217 -37.51 -66.20 16.82
C ALA A 217 -38.37 -66.53 18.07
N LYS A 218 -39.16 -65.57 18.57
CA LYS A 218 -40.10 -65.76 19.68
C LYS A 218 -41.47 -66.32 19.25
N ARG A 219 -41.70 -66.55 17.96
CA ARG A 219 -43.00 -66.91 17.36
C ARG A 219 -44.11 -65.86 17.59
N GLU A 220 -43.73 -64.58 17.64
CA GLU A 220 -44.68 -63.47 17.77
C GLU A 220 -45.26 -63.08 16.38
N TYR A 221 -45.84 -64.05 15.68
CA TYR A 221 -46.52 -63.87 14.39
C TYR A 221 -47.86 -64.61 14.40
N THR A 222 -48.82 -64.19 13.56
CA THR A 222 -50.05 -64.96 13.28
C THR A 222 -49.99 -65.55 11.88
N LEU A 223 -50.60 -66.72 11.73
CA LEU A 223 -50.84 -67.35 10.44
C LEU A 223 -52.36 -67.43 10.29
N GLU A 224 -52.93 -66.65 9.39
CA GLU A 224 -54.36 -66.63 9.11
C GLU A 224 -54.65 -67.45 7.85
N ASP A 225 -55.68 -68.28 7.83
CA ASP A 225 -56.15 -68.91 6.59
C ASP A 225 -56.91 -67.88 5.74
N GLU A 226 -56.45 -67.63 4.51
CA GLU A 226 -57.01 -66.61 3.61
C GLU A 226 -58.51 -66.83 3.33
N VAL A 227 -58.94 -68.09 3.30
CA VAL A 227 -60.33 -68.43 2.97
C VAL A 227 -61.25 -68.26 4.18
N THR A 228 -60.78 -68.62 5.38
CA THR A 228 -61.61 -68.59 6.59
C THR A 228 -61.41 -67.35 7.44
N GLY A 229 -60.32 -66.60 7.22
CA GLY A 229 -59.90 -65.45 8.02
C GLY A 229 -59.58 -65.80 9.47
N LYS A 230 -59.34 -67.08 9.78
CA LYS A 230 -59.07 -67.54 11.15
C LYS A 230 -57.58 -67.75 11.38
N ASP A 231 -57.11 -67.32 12.54
CA ASP A 231 -55.77 -67.65 13.03
C ASP A 231 -55.63 -69.16 13.21
N LEU A 232 -54.56 -69.70 12.64
CA LEU A 232 -54.10 -71.06 12.85
C LEU A 232 -53.54 -71.19 14.26
N ASP A 233 -54.00 -72.21 14.96
CA ASP A 233 -53.44 -72.58 16.25
C ASP A 233 -52.03 -73.16 16.06
N GLN A 234 -51.04 -72.38 16.48
CA GLN A 234 -49.61 -72.71 16.37
C GLN A 234 -49.15 -73.73 17.41
N THR A 235 -50.01 -74.10 18.37
CA THR A 235 -49.71 -75.15 19.35
C THR A 235 -49.92 -76.56 18.77
N LEU A 236 -50.63 -76.67 17.65
CA LEU A 236 -50.93 -77.93 16.97
C LEU A 236 -49.86 -78.27 15.91
N PRO A 237 -49.52 -79.55 15.72
CA PRO A 237 -48.61 -80.00 14.66
C PRO A 237 -49.07 -79.52 13.27
N PRO A 238 -48.17 -79.00 12.41
CA PRO A 238 -48.53 -78.46 11.09
C PRO A 238 -49.32 -79.43 10.20
N ALA A 239 -49.10 -80.73 10.34
CA ALA A 239 -49.81 -81.77 9.60
C ALA A 239 -51.32 -81.85 9.92
N LEU A 240 -51.75 -81.32 11.07
CA LEU A 240 -53.15 -81.31 11.50
C LEU A 240 -53.84 -79.98 11.16
N SER A 241 -53.08 -78.88 11.15
CA SER A 241 -53.60 -77.54 10.91
C SER A 241 -53.58 -77.12 9.44
N LEU A 242 -52.72 -77.71 8.61
CA LEU A 242 -52.53 -77.34 7.21
C LEU A 242 -53.02 -78.43 6.25
N ARG A 243 -53.89 -78.06 5.30
CA ARG A 243 -54.35 -78.94 4.22
C ARG A 243 -53.73 -78.55 2.89
N ARG A 244 -53.55 -79.54 2.01
CA ARG A 244 -53.02 -79.32 0.66
C ARG A 244 -53.92 -78.36 -0.12
N GLY A 245 -53.36 -77.25 -0.59
CA GLY A 245 -54.08 -76.21 -1.32
C GLY A 245 -54.63 -75.05 -0.47
N MET A 246 -54.46 -75.07 0.86
CA MET A 246 -54.75 -73.91 1.71
C MET A 246 -53.80 -72.76 1.39
N LYS A 247 -54.36 -71.55 1.35
CA LYS A 247 -53.58 -70.32 1.26
C LYS A 247 -53.53 -69.68 2.64
N LEU A 248 -52.33 -69.36 3.08
CA LEU A 248 -52.11 -68.75 4.39
C LEU A 248 -51.62 -67.33 4.19
N ASN A 249 -52.21 -66.42 4.94
CA ASN A 249 -51.70 -65.08 5.12
C ASN A 249 -50.84 -65.05 6.39
N MET A 250 -49.58 -64.63 6.27
CA MET A 250 -48.69 -64.50 7.42
C MET A 250 -48.56 -63.03 7.79
N SER A 251 -48.81 -62.73 9.05
CA SER A 251 -48.76 -61.39 9.61
C SER A 251 -47.84 -61.37 10.83
N MET A 252 -46.93 -60.41 10.95
CA MET A 252 -46.20 -60.21 12.22
C MET A 252 -47.05 -59.38 13.19
N ILE A 253 -47.06 -59.76 14.46
CA ILE A 253 -47.77 -59.04 15.52
C ILE A 253 -46.82 -58.01 16.12
N PHE A 254 -47.07 -56.73 15.87
CA PHE A 254 -46.28 -55.67 16.50
C PHE A 254 -46.91 -55.30 17.85
N ALA A 255 -46.24 -55.67 18.95
CA ALA A 255 -46.48 -55.01 20.23
C ALA A 255 -45.92 -53.59 20.12
N VAL A 256 -46.79 -52.61 19.83
CA VAL A 256 -46.39 -51.20 19.78
C VAL A 256 -46.17 -50.73 21.21
N ASP A 257 -44.92 -50.47 21.58
CA ASP A 257 -44.62 -49.78 22.83
C ASP A 257 -45.07 -48.31 22.68
N VAL A 258 -46.06 -47.88 23.48
CA VAL A 258 -46.95 -46.73 23.27
C VAL A 258 -46.25 -45.35 23.33
N GLN A 259 -44.92 -45.28 23.38
CA GLN A 259 -44.21 -44.03 23.69
C GLN A 259 -43.49 -43.31 22.54
N ARG A 260 -43.58 -43.73 21.27
CA ARG A 260 -42.98 -42.97 20.15
C ARG A 260 -44.03 -42.32 19.25
N SER A 261 -44.22 -41.02 19.46
CA SER A 261 -44.81 -39.98 18.58
C SER A 261 -46.03 -40.40 17.73
N ARG A 262 -47.23 -40.07 18.22
CA ARG A 262 -48.55 -40.38 17.65
C ARG A 262 -48.91 -39.68 16.32
N THR A 263 -48.02 -38.84 15.79
CA THR A 263 -48.27 -38.08 14.57
C THR A 263 -47.48 -38.62 13.38
N CYS A 264 -48.18 -38.88 12.27
CA CYS A 264 -47.57 -39.22 10.99
C CYS A 264 -46.57 -38.12 10.54
N PRO A 265 -45.29 -38.42 10.29
CA PRO A 265 -44.28 -37.41 9.95
C PRO A 265 -44.50 -36.74 8.59
N ARG A 266 -45.47 -37.22 7.78
CA ARG A 266 -45.79 -36.65 6.46
C ARG A 266 -46.99 -35.71 6.46
N CYS A 267 -48.02 -35.97 7.28
CA CYS A 267 -49.27 -35.20 7.26
C CYS A 267 -49.75 -34.73 8.64
N HIS A 268 -49.01 -35.06 9.71
CA HIS A 268 -49.31 -34.73 11.11
C HIS A 268 -50.70 -35.12 11.61
N THR A 269 -51.44 -35.98 10.89
CA THR A 269 -52.74 -36.49 11.34
C THR A 269 -52.55 -37.46 12.50
N ASP A 270 -53.34 -37.25 13.56
CA ASP A 270 -53.33 -38.04 14.79
C ASP A 270 -54.04 -39.38 14.52
N ASN A 271 -53.29 -40.48 14.56
CA ASN A 271 -53.84 -41.80 14.24
C ASN A 271 -54.38 -42.45 15.51
N MET A 272 -55.69 -42.33 15.75
CA MET A 272 -56.42 -43.22 16.65
C MET A 272 -56.62 -44.58 15.94
N VAL A 273 -55.68 -45.51 16.12
CA VAL A 273 -55.80 -46.90 15.66
C VAL A 273 -55.57 -47.84 16.85
N PRO A 274 -56.36 -48.91 17.04
CA PRO A 274 -56.21 -49.84 18.16
C PRO A 274 -54.84 -50.55 18.17
N ASP A 275 -54.40 -50.96 19.38
CA ASP A 275 -53.19 -51.75 19.62
C ASP A 275 -53.19 -53.07 18.83
N ASN A 276 -51.99 -53.55 18.47
CA ASN A 276 -51.67 -54.61 17.51
C ASN A 276 -51.90 -54.23 16.04
N ARG A 277 -50.92 -53.53 15.46
CA ARG A 277 -50.78 -53.52 14.00
C ARG A 277 -50.20 -54.86 13.57
N THR A 278 -50.92 -55.56 12.69
CA THR A 278 -50.36 -56.62 11.85
C THR A 278 -49.89 -55.99 10.53
N ILE A 279 -48.65 -56.26 10.13
CA ILE A 279 -48.15 -55.86 8.81
C ILE A 279 -48.17 -57.09 7.90
N PRO A 280 -48.96 -57.09 6.81
CA PRO A 280 -49.00 -58.20 5.85
C PRO A 280 -47.65 -58.38 5.15
N TRP A 281 -47.31 -59.63 4.82
CA TRP A 281 -46.02 -59.98 4.21
C TRP A 281 -45.78 -59.30 2.84
N GLU A 282 -46.83 -58.96 2.09
CA GLU A 282 -46.71 -58.24 0.82
C GLU A 282 -46.08 -56.84 1.01
N GLN A 283 -46.36 -56.21 2.16
CA GLN A 283 -45.76 -54.92 2.52
C GLN A 283 -44.31 -55.07 2.99
N MET A 284 -43.89 -56.26 3.43
CA MET A 284 -42.51 -56.57 3.82
C MET A 284 -41.63 -56.86 2.60
N ALA A 285 -42.17 -57.58 1.60
CA ALA A 285 -41.51 -57.80 0.31
C ALA A 285 -41.23 -56.48 -0.41
N ALA A 286 -42.18 -55.54 -0.40
CA ALA A 286 -41.99 -54.19 -0.95
C ALA A 286 -40.84 -53.39 -0.27
N ARG A 287 -40.43 -53.78 0.94
CA ARG A 287 -39.32 -53.17 1.70
C ARG A 287 -37.97 -53.88 1.50
N GLY A 288 -37.89 -54.89 0.62
CA GLY A 288 -36.64 -55.61 0.32
C GLY A 288 -36.20 -56.58 1.42
N LEU A 289 -37.11 -57.03 2.27
CA LEU A 289 -36.83 -57.92 3.41
C LEU A 289 -36.99 -59.42 3.09
N GLU A 290 -36.99 -59.77 1.80
CA GLU A 290 -37.33 -61.10 1.27
C GLU A 290 -36.38 -62.21 1.77
N HIS A 291 -35.11 -61.90 2.01
CA HIS A 291 -34.10 -62.85 2.48
C HIS A 291 -34.31 -63.34 3.92
N MET A 292 -35.10 -62.62 4.73
CA MET A 292 -35.40 -63.03 6.11
C MET A 292 -36.44 -64.14 6.21
N ILE A 293 -37.14 -64.44 5.11
CA ILE A 293 -38.26 -65.40 5.08
C ILE A 293 -37.79 -66.79 4.64
N GLU A 294 -36.63 -66.90 3.98
CA GLU A 294 -36.05 -68.18 3.53
C GLU A 294 -35.87 -69.22 4.67
N PRO A 295 -35.44 -68.86 5.89
CA PRO A 295 -35.33 -69.81 7.00
C PRO A 295 -36.68 -70.38 7.44
N VAL A 296 -37.73 -69.54 7.46
CA VAL A 296 -39.10 -69.95 7.81
C VAL A 296 -39.64 -70.88 6.73
N PHE A 297 -39.49 -70.54 5.45
CA PHE A 297 -39.87 -71.43 4.34
C PHE A 297 -39.08 -72.75 4.33
N ARG A 298 -37.83 -72.77 4.81
CA ARG A 298 -37.05 -74.01 5.00
C ARG A 298 -37.65 -74.92 6.06
N GLU A 299 -38.23 -74.37 7.11
CA GLU A 299 -38.92 -75.13 8.16
C GLU A 299 -40.19 -75.80 7.59
N PHE A 300 -40.83 -75.17 6.58
CA PHE A 300 -42.04 -75.66 5.90
C PHE A 300 -41.77 -76.38 4.57
N ARG A 301 -40.53 -76.79 4.28
CA ARG A 301 -40.07 -77.34 2.98
C ARG A 301 -40.80 -78.62 2.50
N TRP A 302 -41.67 -79.21 3.32
CA TRP A 302 -42.55 -80.32 2.96
C TRP A 302 -43.85 -79.90 2.26
N ILE A 303 -44.12 -78.60 2.17
CA ILE A 303 -45.29 -78.05 1.50
C ILE A 303 -44.80 -77.52 0.14
N HIS A 304 -45.28 -78.12 -0.95
CA HIS A 304 -45.17 -77.54 -2.30
C HIS A 304 -45.98 -76.23 -2.33
N LEU A 305 -45.42 -75.16 -1.80
CA LEU A 305 -45.88 -73.79 -2.05
C LEU A 305 -45.52 -73.48 -3.49
N THR A 306 -46.52 -73.58 -4.36
CA THR A 306 -46.40 -73.26 -5.78
C THR A 306 -45.93 -71.82 -5.92
N PHE A 307 -44.75 -71.66 -6.50
CA PHE A 307 -44.03 -70.42 -6.75
C PHE A 307 -44.91 -69.33 -7.41
N PHE A 308 -45.12 -68.22 -6.71
CA PHE A 308 -45.36 -66.90 -7.34
C PHE A 308 -44.11 -66.00 -7.26
N VAL A 309 -43.04 -66.48 -6.61
CA VAL A 309 -41.80 -65.73 -6.35
C VAL A 309 -40.93 -65.55 -7.61
N PHE A 310 -41.07 -66.42 -8.62
CA PHE A 310 -40.21 -66.34 -9.83
C PHE A 310 -40.73 -65.36 -10.91
N ASP A 311 -42.05 -65.15 -11.03
CA ASP A 311 -42.59 -64.25 -12.06
C ASP A 311 -42.42 -62.76 -11.70
N PHE A 312 -42.43 -62.41 -10.41
CA PHE A 312 -42.16 -61.03 -9.99
C PHE A 312 -40.68 -60.65 -10.15
N PHE A 313 -39.76 -61.62 -9.99
CA PHE A 313 -38.32 -61.42 -10.18
C PHE A 313 -37.96 -61.17 -11.66
N LEU A 314 -38.62 -61.86 -12.60
CA LEU A 314 -38.41 -61.62 -14.03
C LEU A 314 -39.09 -60.34 -14.55
N TYR A 315 -40.16 -59.88 -13.91
CA TYR A 315 -40.80 -58.62 -14.29
C TYR A 315 -39.99 -57.40 -13.82
N ARG A 316 -39.48 -57.40 -12.59
CA ARG A 316 -38.72 -56.27 -12.04
C ARG A 316 -37.29 -56.15 -12.58
N SER A 317 -36.66 -57.27 -12.95
CA SER A 317 -35.32 -57.24 -13.56
C SER A 317 -35.31 -56.70 -15.00
N ARG A 318 -36.49 -56.65 -15.68
CA ARG A 318 -36.62 -56.09 -17.03
C ARG A 318 -36.81 -54.57 -17.05
N GLU A 319 -37.34 -53.96 -15.98
CA GLU A 319 -37.51 -52.50 -15.90
C GLU A 319 -36.20 -51.76 -15.57
N THR A 320 -35.20 -52.44 -15.01
CA THR A 320 -33.90 -51.82 -14.67
C THR A 320 -32.87 -51.82 -15.80
N GLU A 321 -33.12 -52.50 -16.94
CA GLU A 321 -32.16 -52.59 -18.05
C GLU A 321 -32.51 -51.73 -19.29
N HIS A 322 -33.66 -51.05 -19.32
CA HIS A 322 -34.03 -50.13 -20.43
C HIS A 322 -34.32 -48.71 -19.92
N GLY A 323 -33.25 -48.06 -19.44
CA GLY A 323 -33.26 -46.64 -19.05
C GLY A 323 -31.88 -46.01 -19.21
N GLY A 324 -31.23 -46.24 -20.35
CA GLY A 324 -29.92 -45.65 -20.67
C GLY A 324 -29.66 -45.57 -22.17
N PHE A 325 -29.51 -44.33 -22.66
CA PHE A 325 -29.04 -43.89 -23.99
C PHE A 325 -30.02 -43.90 -25.19
N ARG A 326 -30.77 -42.82 -25.35
CA ARG A 326 -30.48 -41.73 -26.31
C ARG A 326 -31.27 -40.47 -25.94
#